data_AF-A0A655NYL4-F1
#
_entry.id   AF-A0A655NYL4-F1
#
_cell.length_a   1.000
_cell.length_b   1.000
_cell.length_c   1.000
_cell.angle_alpha   90.00
_cell.angle_beta   90.00
_cell.angle_gamma   90.00
#
_symmetry.space_group_name_H-M   'P 1'
#
loop_
_entity.id
_entity.type
_entity.pdbx_description
1 polymer ?
#
loop_
_entity_poly.entity_id
_entity_poly.type
_entity_poly.pdbx_seq_one_letter_code
_entity_poly.pdbx_strand_id
1 'polypeptide(L)'
;MFAWMVLIGASFGVKRHFHIGVDVLINIAPARLRKLYALVAVACCLAFSILLLIGSWNYWYPFISERAWYETDDIPMPEMLQFLADWFNEGERYEKLPRFIPYAALPIGMALLTFRFLQIAWQILTGKLDRMIAGHEAEEDLEALKAELSEAGEAMMPKTQGKEK
;
A
#
# COMPACT_ATOMS: atom_id res chain seq x y z
N MET A 1 -2.81 -15.22 -7.10
CA MET A 1 -1.53 -14.55 -7.48
C MET A 1 -1.64 -13.03 -7.56
N PHE A 2 -2.74 -12.46 -8.05
CA PHE A 2 -2.92 -11.00 -8.12
C PHE A 2 -2.72 -10.26 -6.77
N ALA A 3 -3.17 -10.84 -5.66
CA ALA A 3 -3.00 -10.26 -4.33
C ALA A 3 -1.53 -9.95 -3.97
N TRP A 4 -0.57 -10.81 -4.35
CA TRP A 4 0.85 -10.56 -4.11
C TRP A 4 1.33 -9.27 -4.78
N MET A 5 0.94 -9.07 -6.04
CA MET A 5 1.29 -7.87 -6.80
C MET A 5 0.66 -6.61 -6.19
N VAL A 6 -0.63 -6.68 -5.82
CA VAL A 6 -1.35 -5.53 -5.25
C VAL A 6 -0.79 -5.14 -3.89
N LEU A 7 -0.59 -6.10 -2.98
CA LEU A 7 -0.20 -5.82 -1.60
C LEU A 7 1.26 -5.37 -1.50
N ILE A 8 2.16 -6.01 -2.26
CA ILE A 8 3.54 -5.54 -2.38
C ILE A 8 3.59 -4.19 -3.11
N GLY A 9 2.81 -4.03 -4.18
CA GLY A 9 2.69 -2.80 -4.94
C GLY A 9 2.23 -1.62 -4.09
N ALA A 10 1.27 -1.82 -3.20
CA ALA A 10 0.80 -0.80 -2.26
C ALA A 10 1.94 -0.32 -1.33
N SER A 11 2.72 -1.25 -0.77
CA SER A 11 3.90 -0.90 0.03
C SER A 11 4.96 -0.15 -0.80
N PHE A 12 5.15 -0.53 -2.07
CA PHE A 12 6.05 0.17 -2.98
C PHE A 12 5.56 1.58 -3.31
N GLY A 13 4.25 1.78 -3.51
CA GLY A 13 3.64 3.09 -3.73
C GLY A 13 3.88 4.04 -2.56
N VAL A 14 3.81 3.54 -1.32
CA VAL A 14 4.16 4.32 -0.11
C VAL A 14 5.62 4.75 -0.14
N LYS A 15 6.54 3.85 -0.55
CA LYS A 15 7.97 4.16 -0.70
C LYS A 15 8.24 5.22 -1.77
N ARG A 16 7.44 5.25 -2.84
CA ARG A 16 7.53 6.24 -3.91
C ARG A 16 6.69 7.49 -3.66
N HIS A 17 6.15 7.64 -2.44
CA HIS A 17 5.40 8.83 -2.03
C HIS A 17 4.17 9.13 -2.92
N PHE A 18 3.52 8.09 -3.44
CA PHE A 18 2.27 8.24 -4.24
C PHE A 18 1.04 8.65 -3.41
N HIS A 19 1.21 9.05 -2.14
CA HIS A 19 0.13 9.51 -1.25
C HIS A 19 -0.12 11.02 -1.36
N ILE A 20 -0.18 11.50 -2.61
CA ILE A 20 -0.29 12.91 -3.00
C ILE A 20 -1.45 13.64 -2.31
N GLY A 21 -2.58 12.94 -2.05
CA GLY A 21 -3.76 13.56 -1.44
C GLY A 21 -3.56 14.09 -0.02
N VAL A 22 -2.87 13.34 0.86
CA VAL A 22 -2.56 13.80 2.22
C VAL A 22 -1.51 14.91 2.18
N ASP A 23 -0.60 14.84 1.23
CA ASP A 23 0.46 15.83 1.04
C ASP A 23 -0.06 17.19 0.61
N VAL A 24 -1.10 17.25 -0.24
CA VAL A 24 -1.77 18.49 -0.62
C VAL A 24 -2.38 19.18 0.61
N LEU A 25 -3.08 18.43 1.48
CA LEU A 25 -3.70 18.99 2.68
C LEU A 25 -2.65 19.55 3.65
N ILE A 26 -1.53 18.85 3.82
CA ILE A 26 -0.40 19.27 4.66
C ILE A 26 0.32 20.49 4.06
N ASN A 27 0.35 20.63 2.73
CA ASN A 27 1.01 21.74 2.06
C ASN A 27 0.24 23.07 2.16
N ILE A 28 -1.08 23.03 2.25
CA ILE A 28 -1.92 24.22 2.47
C ILE A 28 -1.75 24.76 3.91
N ALA A 29 -1.34 23.91 4.86
CA ALA A 29 -1.17 24.30 6.25
C ALA A 29 0.02 25.27 6.48
N PRO A 30 -0.07 26.17 7.48
CA PRO A 30 1.03 27.03 7.90
C PRO A 30 2.28 26.23 8.30
N ALA A 31 3.48 26.74 7.97
CA ALA A 31 4.76 26.04 8.14
C ALA A 31 4.98 25.48 9.57
N ARG A 32 4.47 26.14 10.61
CA ARG A 32 4.59 25.69 12.01
C ARG A 32 3.71 24.48 12.34
N LEU A 33 2.57 24.32 11.67
CA LEU A 33 1.61 23.22 11.93
C LEU A 33 1.83 22.02 11.03
N ARG A 34 2.61 22.18 9.95
CA ARG A 34 2.87 21.13 8.95
C ARG A 34 3.40 19.83 9.56
N LYS A 35 4.37 19.94 10.48
CA LYS A 35 4.94 18.79 11.18
C LYS A 35 3.92 18.07 12.06
N LEU A 36 3.04 18.82 12.74
CA LEU A 36 1.98 18.24 13.57
C LEU A 36 0.99 17.46 12.69
N TYR A 37 0.54 18.05 11.58
CA TYR A 37 -0.38 17.37 10.66
C TYR A 37 0.24 16.13 10.03
N ALA A 38 1.53 16.18 9.65
CA ALA A 38 2.25 15.01 9.14
C ALA A 38 2.35 13.90 10.19
N LEU A 39 2.64 14.23 11.46
CA LEU A 39 2.67 13.26 12.54
C LEU A 39 1.31 12.63 12.81
N VAL A 40 0.24 13.42 12.81
CA VAL A 40 -1.13 12.91 13.00
C VAL A 40 -1.53 11.98 11.85
N ALA A 41 -1.28 12.39 10.60
CA ALA A 41 -1.60 11.58 9.43
C ALA A 41 -0.86 10.23 9.46
N VAL A 42 0.45 10.25 9.73
CA VAL A 42 1.26 9.03 9.81
C VAL A 42 0.86 8.15 10.99
N ALA A 43 0.47 8.74 12.13
CA ALA A 43 -0.06 7.98 13.25
C ALA A 43 -1.37 7.26 12.90
N CYS A 44 -2.28 7.92 12.19
CA CYS A 44 -3.51 7.29 11.69
C CYS A 44 -3.21 6.17 10.69
N CYS A 45 -2.29 6.39 9.75
CA CYS A 45 -1.86 5.36 8.78
C CYS A 45 -1.22 4.15 9.48
N LEU A 46 -0.38 4.38 10.49
CA LEU A 46 0.22 3.32 11.29
C LEU A 46 -0.82 2.53 12.08
N ALA A 47 -1.75 3.21 12.74
CA ALA A 47 -2.82 2.54 13.48
C ALA A 47 -3.63 1.63 12.54
N PHE A 48 -4.02 2.15 11.37
CA PHE A 48 -4.73 1.36 10.37
C PHE A 48 -3.91 0.18 9.85
N SER A 49 -2.64 0.39 9.48
CA SER A 49 -1.80 -0.67 8.94
C SER A 49 -1.49 -1.76 9.96
N ILE A 50 -1.34 -1.40 11.24
CA ILE A 50 -1.15 -2.35 12.34
C ILE A 50 -2.41 -3.20 12.55
N LEU A 51 -3.59 -2.58 12.53
CA LEU A 51 -4.86 -3.32 12.61
C LEU A 51 -5.00 -4.32 11.44
N LEU A 52 -4.68 -3.89 10.22
CA LEU A 52 -4.66 -4.77 9.07
C LEU A 52 -3.61 -5.88 9.18
N LEU A 53 -2.44 -5.59 9.73
CA LEU A 53 -1.39 -6.59 9.97
C LEU A 53 -1.89 -7.66 10.94
N ILE A 54 -2.48 -7.27 12.07
CA ILE A 54 -3.06 -8.20 13.04
C ILE A 54 -4.17 -9.04 12.39
N GLY A 55 -5.09 -8.40 11.67
CA GLY A 55 -6.17 -9.09 10.95
C GLY A 55 -5.64 -10.09 9.92
N SER A 56 -4.65 -9.68 9.12
CA SER A 56 -4.02 -10.51 8.10
C SER A 56 -3.28 -11.71 8.68
N TRP A 57 -2.59 -11.53 9.82
CA TRP A 57 -1.93 -12.61 10.54
C TRP A 57 -2.95 -13.60 11.09
N ASN A 58 -3.97 -13.12 11.80
CA ASN A 58 -5.01 -13.96 12.38
C ASN A 58 -5.81 -14.73 11.32
N TYR A 59 -6.02 -14.13 10.15
CA TYR A 59 -6.66 -14.80 9.02
C TYR A 59 -5.78 -15.91 8.42
N TRP A 60 -4.48 -15.63 8.23
CA TRP A 60 -3.56 -16.54 7.55
C TRP A 60 -3.07 -17.68 8.44
N TYR A 61 -2.87 -17.41 9.73
CA TYR A 61 -2.25 -18.35 10.68
C TYR A 61 -2.90 -19.75 10.72
N PRO A 62 -4.24 -19.90 10.71
CA PRO A 62 -4.87 -21.22 10.67
C PRO A 62 -4.51 -22.02 9.41
N PHE A 63 -4.26 -21.36 8.28
CA PHE A 63 -3.93 -22.05 7.03
C PHE A 63 -2.53 -22.65 7.00
N ILE A 64 -1.56 -22.10 7.75
CA ILE A 64 -0.22 -22.71 7.82
C ILE A 64 -0.08 -23.70 8.97
N SER A 65 -1.08 -23.76 9.86
CA SER A 65 -1.10 -24.63 11.04
C SER A 65 -2.19 -25.69 10.88
N GLU A 66 -3.35 -25.47 11.50
CA GLU A 66 -4.44 -26.44 11.62
C GLU A 66 -5.09 -26.84 10.29
N ARG A 67 -4.95 -25.99 9.26
CA ARG A 67 -5.58 -26.15 7.93
C ARG A 67 -4.54 -26.16 6.81
N ALA A 68 -3.32 -26.62 7.11
CA ALA A 68 -2.24 -26.73 6.13
C ALA A 68 -2.58 -27.67 4.96
N TRP A 69 -3.35 -28.73 5.23
CA TRP A 69 -3.93 -29.64 4.25
C TRP A 69 -4.91 -28.98 3.26
N TYR A 70 -5.34 -27.74 3.50
CA TYR A 70 -6.36 -27.10 2.67
C TYR A 70 -5.74 -26.51 1.39
N GLU A 71 -6.15 -27.04 0.24
CA GLU A 71 -5.55 -26.75 -1.06
C GLU A 71 -6.36 -25.77 -1.92
N THR A 72 -5.70 -25.17 -2.91
CA THR A 72 -6.37 -24.39 -3.97
C THR A 72 -7.11 -25.28 -4.95
N ASP A 73 -8.08 -24.73 -5.67
CA ASP A 73 -8.94 -25.55 -6.54
C ASP A 73 -8.26 -25.85 -7.90
N ASP A 74 -7.48 -24.89 -8.43
CA ASP A 74 -7.01 -24.95 -9.81
C ASP A 74 -5.50 -25.20 -9.97
N ILE A 75 -4.66 -24.76 -9.04
CA ILE A 75 -3.20 -24.68 -9.25
C ILE A 75 -2.55 -26.02 -8.86
N PRO A 76 -2.02 -26.81 -9.82
CA PRO A 76 -1.38 -28.09 -9.50
C PRO A 76 -0.10 -27.88 -8.69
N MET A 77 0.18 -28.79 -7.76
CA MET A 77 1.39 -28.74 -6.95
C MET A 77 2.64 -29.08 -7.78
N PRO A 78 3.64 -28.17 -7.92
CA PRO A 78 4.89 -28.51 -8.59
C PRO A 78 5.70 -29.53 -7.78
N GLU A 79 6.31 -30.50 -8.46
CA GLU A 79 7.04 -31.60 -7.79
C GLU A 79 8.17 -31.11 -6.88
N MET A 80 8.89 -30.06 -7.30
CA MET A 80 9.97 -29.44 -6.52
C MET A 80 9.54 -28.97 -5.13
N LEU A 81 8.26 -28.65 -4.94
CA LEU A 81 7.73 -28.10 -3.71
C LEU A 81 7.02 -29.17 -2.86
N GLN A 82 7.07 -30.44 -3.24
CA GLN A 82 6.39 -31.52 -2.50
C GLN A 82 7.01 -31.85 -1.15
N PHE A 83 8.24 -31.40 -0.86
CA PHE A 83 8.81 -31.48 0.49
C PHE A 83 7.93 -30.78 1.55
N LEU A 84 7.05 -29.86 1.14
CA LEU A 84 6.08 -29.22 2.03
C LEU A 84 5.06 -30.21 2.60
N ALA A 85 4.80 -31.33 1.93
CA ALA A 85 3.96 -32.41 2.44
C ALA A 85 4.51 -32.98 3.75
N ASP A 86 5.83 -33.22 3.79
CA ASP A 86 6.50 -33.77 4.97
C ASP A 86 6.47 -32.80 6.17
N TRP A 87 6.51 -31.50 5.91
CA TRP A 87 6.55 -30.47 6.95
C TRP A 87 5.17 -30.07 7.46
N PHE A 88 4.17 -30.06 6.58
CA PHE A 88 2.89 -29.40 6.85
C PHE A 88 1.66 -30.27 6.58
N ASN A 89 1.81 -31.45 5.97
CA ASN A 89 0.68 -32.32 5.60
C ASN A 89 0.85 -33.76 6.07
N GLU A 90 1.59 -33.99 7.16
CA GLU A 90 1.80 -35.33 7.72
C GLU A 90 2.40 -36.34 6.70
N GLY A 91 3.09 -35.85 5.66
CA GLY A 91 3.65 -36.66 4.57
C GLY A 91 2.64 -37.02 3.46
N GLU A 92 1.37 -36.61 3.59
CA GLU A 92 0.39 -36.77 2.52
C GLU A 92 0.68 -35.78 1.38
N ARG A 93 0.75 -36.30 0.16
CA ARG A 93 1.10 -35.48 -1.00
C ARG A 93 -0.03 -34.51 -1.33
N TYR A 94 0.33 -33.26 -1.58
CA TYR A 94 -0.62 -32.27 -2.08
C TYR A 94 -0.96 -32.53 -3.55
N GLU A 95 -2.25 -32.49 -3.90
CA GLU A 95 -2.69 -32.54 -5.31
C GLU A 95 -2.55 -31.15 -5.96
N LYS A 96 -2.96 -30.13 -5.20
CA LYS A 96 -2.97 -28.72 -5.56
C LYS A 96 -2.17 -27.90 -4.57
N LEU A 97 -1.87 -26.68 -4.97
CA LEU A 97 -1.05 -25.79 -4.17
C LEU A 97 -1.74 -25.45 -2.83
N PRO A 98 -1.09 -25.63 -1.67
CA PRO A 98 -1.66 -25.32 -0.36
C PRO A 98 -2.07 -23.86 -0.24
N ARG A 99 -3.23 -23.56 0.35
CA ARG A 99 -3.77 -22.17 0.41
C ARG A 99 -2.94 -21.22 1.26
N PHE A 100 -2.13 -21.72 2.20
CA PHE A 100 -1.26 -20.85 2.98
C PHE A 100 -0.20 -20.15 2.12
N ILE A 101 0.22 -20.73 0.98
CA ILE A 101 1.20 -20.11 0.08
C ILE A 101 0.64 -18.84 -0.59
N PRO A 102 -0.50 -18.87 -1.30
CA PRO A 102 -1.07 -17.67 -1.91
C PRO A 102 -1.56 -16.68 -0.86
N TYR A 103 -2.08 -17.15 0.28
CA TYR A 103 -2.60 -16.28 1.33
C TYR A 103 -1.49 -15.62 2.17
N ALA A 104 -0.25 -16.12 2.13
CA ALA A 104 0.89 -15.47 2.79
C ALA A 104 1.14 -14.05 2.27
N ALA A 105 0.63 -13.70 1.07
CA ALA A 105 0.61 -12.34 0.56
C ALA A 105 0.02 -11.33 1.56
N LEU A 106 -0.98 -11.74 2.34
CA LEU A 106 -1.69 -10.89 3.29
C LEU A 106 -0.77 -10.41 4.42
N PRO A 107 -0.25 -11.29 5.30
CA PRO A 107 0.63 -10.85 6.38
C PRO A 107 1.92 -10.21 5.86
N ILE A 108 2.50 -10.72 4.78
CA ILE A 108 3.75 -10.18 4.23
C ILE A 108 3.53 -8.78 3.66
N GLY A 109 2.45 -8.58 2.89
CA GLY A 109 2.09 -7.28 2.33
C GLY A 109 1.79 -6.25 3.42
N MET A 110 0.99 -6.61 4.43
CA MET A 110 0.67 -5.70 5.54
C MET A 110 1.88 -5.40 6.42
N ALA A 111 2.80 -6.35 6.59
CA ALA A 111 4.05 -6.13 7.33
C ALA A 111 4.94 -5.14 6.59
N LEU A 112 5.12 -5.33 5.27
CA LEU A 112 5.87 -4.39 4.44
C LEU A 112 5.23 -3.00 4.43
N LEU A 113 3.91 -2.90 4.34
CA LEU A 113 3.19 -1.62 4.40
C LEU A 113 3.42 -0.91 5.74
N THR A 114 3.25 -1.63 6.85
CA THR A 114 3.48 -1.12 8.20
C THR A 114 4.93 -0.66 8.38
N PHE A 115 5.88 -1.46 7.91
CA PHE A 115 7.30 -1.10 7.94
C PHE A 115 7.58 0.21 7.19
N ARG A 116 6.94 0.44 6.03
CA ARG A 116 7.09 1.71 5.31
C ARG A 116 6.55 2.89 6.10
N PHE A 117 5.38 2.77 6.72
CA PHE A 117 4.86 3.85 7.56
C PHE A 117 5.73 4.12 8.78
N LEU A 118 6.36 3.08 9.37
CA LEU A 118 7.34 3.26 10.45
C LEU A 118 8.57 4.03 9.96
N GLN A 119 9.06 3.76 8.75
CA GLN A 119 10.16 4.52 8.15
C GLN A 119 9.80 6.00 7.97
N ILE A 120 8.60 6.29 7.48
CA ILE A 120 8.11 7.67 7.32
C ILE A 120 7.99 8.36 8.69
N ALA A 121 7.40 7.69 9.68
CA ALA A 121 7.28 8.21 11.03
C ALA A 121 8.66 8.56 11.62
N TRP A 122 9.62 7.66 11.47
CA TRP A 122 11.00 7.87 11.92
C TRP A 122 11.65 9.07 11.23
N GLN A 123 11.46 9.22 9.92
CA GLN A 123 12.01 10.34 9.15
C GLN A 123 11.41 11.69 9.57
N ILE A 124 10.11 11.74 9.87
CA ILE A 124 9.44 12.96 10.37
C ILE A 124 9.90 13.31 11.78
N LEU A 125 10.02 12.30 12.66
CA LEU A 125 10.50 12.50 14.03
C LEU A 125 11.93 13.03 14.06
N THR A 126 12.81 12.47 13.23
CA THR A 126 14.22 12.89 13.11
C THR A 126 14.40 14.22 12.35
N GLY A 127 13.33 14.85 11.86
CA GLY A 127 13.40 16.11 11.11
C GLY A 127 14.07 15.99 9.75
N LYS A 128 14.22 14.76 9.23
CA LYS A 128 14.72 14.53 7.87
C LYS A 128 13.65 14.82 6.81
N LEU A 129 12.38 14.76 7.22
CA LEU A 129 11.21 15.08 6.40
C LEU A 129 10.27 15.98 7.22
N ASP A 130 10.11 17.23 6.79
CA ASP A 130 9.14 18.18 7.37
C ASP A 130 7.73 18.07 6.73
N ARG A 131 7.65 17.21 5.73
CA ARG A 131 6.54 16.95 4.81
C ARG A 131 6.77 15.54 4.26
N MET A 132 5.74 14.85 3.80
CA MET A 132 5.87 13.46 3.37
C MET A 132 6.55 13.30 1.99
N ILE A 133 7.18 14.33 1.41
CA ILE A 133 7.89 14.25 0.11
C ILE A 133 9.23 15.00 0.08
N ALA A 134 10.20 14.43 -0.67
CA ALA A 134 11.40 15.10 -1.16
C ALA A 134 11.05 16.14 -2.22
N GLY A 135 11.32 17.42 -1.95
CA GLY A 135 10.78 18.57 -2.68
C GLY A 135 11.38 18.88 -4.06
N HIS A 136 11.64 17.89 -4.92
CA HIS A 136 11.96 18.16 -6.33
C HIS A 136 11.03 17.39 -7.28
N GLU A 137 10.89 16.07 -7.12
CA GLU A 137 9.98 15.27 -7.97
C GLU A 137 8.50 15.63 -7.76
N ALA A 138 8.10 16.00 -6.54
CA ALA A 138 6.72 16.38 -6.28
C ALA A 138 6.36 17.81 -6.69
N GLU A 139 7.32 18.69 -6.95
CA GLU A 139 6.99 19.96 -7.61
C GLU A 139 6.58 19.69 -9.06
N GLU A 140 7.31 18.85 -9.79
CA GLU A 140 6.92 18.40 -11.13
C GLU A 140 5.57 17.67 -11.14
N ASP A 141 5.35 16.70 -10.24
CA ASP A 141 4.07 15.96 -10.19
C ASP A 141 2.90 16.86 -9.80
N LEU A 142 3.11 17.83 -8.89
CA LEU A 142 2.07 18.79 -8.50
C LEU A 142 1.80 19.82 -9.60
N GLU A 143 2.82 20.24 -10.34
CA GLU A 143 2.68 21.09 -11.52
C GLU A 143 1.93 20.35 -12.65
N ALA A 144 2.25 19.08 -12.88
CA ALA A 144 1.54 18.23 -13.83
C ALA A 144 0.06 18.04 -13.44
N LEU A 145 -0.23 17.72 -12.17
CA LEU A 145 -1.60 17.60 -11.67
C LEU A 145 -2.37 18.93 -11.74
N LYS A 146 -1.72 20.06 -11.44
CA LYS A 146 -2.32 21.39 -11.59
C LYS A 146 -2.61 21.71 -13.06
N ALA A 147 -1.72 21.33 -13.97
CA ALA A 147 -1.93 21.51 -15.40
C ALA A 147 -3.12 20.67 -15.90
N GLU A 148 -3.21 19.39 -15.51
CA GLU A 148 -4.35 18.53 -15.85
C GLU A 148 -5.67 19.05 -15.26
N LEU A 149 -5.67 19.50 -14.00
CA LEU A 149 -6.86 20.08 -13.36
C LEU A 149 -7.26 21.42 -13.99
N SER A 150 -6.30 22.22 -14.45
CA SER A 150 -6.53 23.47 -15.18
C SER A 150 -7.14 23.20 -16.56
N GLU A 151 -6.59 22.25 -17.32
CA GLU A 151 -7.16 21.84 -18.61
C GLU A 151 -8.57 21.25 -18.44
N ALA A 152 -8.78 20.41 -17.43
CA ALA A 152 -10.09 19.86 -17.13
C ALA A 152 -11.09 20.96 -16.72
N GLY A 153 -10.63 21.98 -15.98
CA GLY A 153 -11.43 23.15 -15.61
C GLY A 153 -11.78 24.04 -16.81
N GLU A 154 -10.84 24.29 -17.71
CA GLU A 154 -11.07 25.06 -18.94
C GLU A 154 -11.97 24.32 -19.94
N ALA A 155 -11.85 23.00 -20.03
CA ALA A 155 -12.73 22.16 -20.86
C ALA A 155 -14.18 22.13 -20.35
N MET A 156 -14.39 22.37 -19.05
CA MET A 156 -15.72 22.36 -18.43
C MET A 156 -16.40 23.74 -18.41
N MET A 157 -15.68 24.83 -18.73
CA MET A 157 -16.29 26.15 -18.90
C MET A 157 -16.89 26.29 -20.31
N PRO A 158 -18.21 26.55 -20.46
CA PRO A 158 -18.78 26.78 -21.77
C PRO A 158 -18.20 28.10 -22.31
N LYS A 159 -17.55 28.05 -23.47
CA LYS A 159 -17.09 29.25 -24.17
C LYS A 159 -18.29 30.15 -24.44
N THR A 160 -18.44 31.22 -23.67
CA THR A 160 -19.41 32.29 -23.94
C THR A 160 -19.01 32.95 -25.25
N GLN A 161 -19.61 32.51 -26.35
CA GLN A 161 -19.45 33.16 -27.64
C GLN A 161 -20.10 34.54 -27.56
N GLY A 162 -19.27 35.57 -27.41
CA GLY A 162 -19.68 36.95 -27.66
C GLY A 162 -20.07 37.10 -29.13
N LYS A 163 -21.35 37.34 -29.39
CA LYS A 163 -21.82 37.84 -30.68
C LYS A 163 -21.51 39.32 -30.75
N GLU A 164 -20.47 39.66 -31.50
CA GLU A 164 -20.36 40.99 -32.11
C GLU A 164 -21.42 41.14 -33.22
N LYS A 165 -22.11 42.28 -33.15
CA LYS A 165 -22.97 43.00 -34.14
C LYS A 165 -24.44 43.10 -33.77
#